data_AF-A0A9D4LSQ4-F1
#
_entry.id   AF-A0A9D4LSQ4-F1
#
_cell.length_a   1.000
_cell.length_b   1.000
_cell.length_c   1.000
_cell.angle_alpha   90.00
_cell.angle_beta   90.00
_cell.angle_gamma   90.00
#
_symmetry.space_group_name_H-M   'P 1'
#
loop_
_entity.id
_entity.type
_entity.pdbx_description
1 polymer ?
#
loop_
_entity_poly.entity_id
_entity_poly.type
_entity_poly.pdbx_seq_one_letter_code
_entity_poly.pdbx_strand_id
1 'polypeptide(L)'
;MDQMKEKLARTMLSEDVENTMNNLGFEHEAEFCRVFREGLFLADDKPGLPAFERCKKRLALIEWLDRGVDFGVFPPFGGKIMGFSHILYEGLRTSQEAKMYLYVIANAGTYCVRAPNTLCSESFFGSMQDMDPWGQGILSSDGVRKHLIDFTVITSMKMENNR
;
A
#
# COMPACT_ATOMS: atom_id res chain seq x y z
N MET A 1 -3.08 -7.54 -14.59
CA MET A 1 -4.22 -6.61 -14.75
C MET A 1 -4.23 -5.52 -13.68
N ASP A 2 -3.84 -5.79 -12.44
CA ASP A 2 -3.85 -4.79 -11.36
C ASP A 2 -2.68 -3.78 -11.40
N GLN A 3 -1.49 -4.16 -11.87
CA GLN A 3 -0.38 -3.20 -12.10
C GLN A 3 -0.75 -2.07 -13.07
N MET A 4 -1.61 -2.33 -14.07
CA MET A 4 -2.09 -1.29 -14.98
C MET A 4 -3.03 -0.30 -14.28
N LYS A 5 -3.86 -0.79 -13.34
CA LYS A 5 -4.77 0.06 -12.55
C LYS A 5 -4.00 0.92 -11.56
N GLU A 6 -2.97 0.37 -10.93
CA GLU A 6 -2.10 1.13 -10.03
C GLU A 6 -1.32 2.21 -10.77
N LYS A 7 -0.71 1.87 -11.91
CA LYS A 7 0.01 2.85 -12.74
C LYS A 7 -0.93 3.97 -13.20
N LEU A 8 -2.15 3.63 -13.61
CA LEU A 8 -3.16 4.61 -13.98
C LEU A 8 -3.54 5.53 -12.80
N ALA A 9 -3.75 4.96 -11.61
CA ALA A 9 -4.07 5.72 -10.41
C ALA A 9 -2.95 6.70 -10.03
N ARG A 10 -1.68 6.28 -10.16
CA ARG A 10 -0.51 7.15 -9.92
C ARG A 10 -0.42 8.30 -10.92
N THR A 11 -0.76 8.06 -12.18
CA THR A 11 -0.83 9.12 -13.19
C THR A 11 -1.97 10.09 -12.91
N MET A 12 -3.15 9.58 -12.52
CA MET A 12 -4.31 10.41 -12.20
C MET A 12 -4.10 11.28 -10.95
N LEU A 13 -3.35 10.79 -9.96
CA LEU A 13 -3.05 11.50 -8.72
C LEU A 13 -1.65 12.14 -8.73
N SER A 14 -1.16 12.50 -9.91
CA SER A 14 0.18 13.08 -10.08
C SER A 14 0.25 14.54 -9.64
N GLU A 15 1.48 15.02 -9.43
CA GLU A 15 1.75 16.42 -9.09
C GLU A 15 1.34 17.38 -10.23
N ASP A 16 1.48 16.95 -11.49
CA ASP A 16 1.04 17.72 -12.65
C ASP A 16 -0.48 17.95 -12.65
N VAL A 17 -1.25 16.93 -12.28
CA VAL A 17 -2.72 17.03 -12.16
C VAL A 17 -3.09 17.98 -11.03
N GLU A 18 -2.46 17.85 -9.87
CA GLU A 18 -2.65 18.78 -8.74
C GLU A 18 -2.35 20.23 -9.14
N ASN A 19 -1.20 20.49 -9.76
CA ASN A 19 -0.80 21.82 -10.21
C ASN A 19 -1.80 22.39 -11.22
N THR A 20 -2.27 21.55 -12.14
CA THR A 20 -3.29 21.94 -13.13
C THR A 20 -4.62 22.29 -12.44
N MET A 21 -5.06 21.48 -11.47
CA MET A 21 -6.28 21.75 -10.70
C MET A 21 -6.17 23.07 -9.92
N ASN A 22 -5.04 23.32 -9.26
CA ASN A 22 -4.77 24.59 -8.58
C ASN A 22 -4.83 25.78 -9.55
N ASN A 23 -4.19 25.67 -10.71
CA ASN A 23 -4.20 26.73 -11.73
C ASN A 23 -5.61 27.05 -12.27
N LEU A 24 -6.52 26.07 -12.23
CA LEU A 24 -7.91 26.21 -12.64
C LEU A 24 -8.85 26.61 -11.49
N GLY A 25 -8.34 26.76 -10.27
CA GLY A 25 -9.12 27.13 -9.08
C GLY A 25 -9.85 25.96 -8.38
N PHE A 26 -9.53 24.72 -8.73
CA PHE A 26 -10.08 23.51 -8.10
C PHE A 26 -9.23 23.10 -6.87
N GLU A 27 -9.20 23.97 -5.86
CA GLU A 27 -8.32 23.82 -4.69
C GLU A 27 -8.63 22.55 -3.86
N HIS A 28 -9.90 22.17 -3.75
CA HIS A 28 -10.30 21.00 -2.98
C HIS A 28 -9.87 19.68 -3.66
N GLU A 29 -10.02 19.61 -4.98
CA GLU A 29 -9.60 18.47 -5.79
C GLU A 29 -8.08 18.38 -5.90
N ALA A 30 -7.39 19.52 -5.95
CA ALA A 30 -5.94 19.57 -5.89
C ALA A 30 -5.44 19.06 -4.53
N GLU A 31 -6.07 19.49 -3.43
CA GLU A 31 -5.78 18.95 -2.09
C GLU A 31 -5.97 17.44 -2.08
N PHE A 32 -7.12 16.93 -2.54
CA PHE A 32 -7.40 15.50 -2.66
C PHE A 32 -6.26 14.75 -3.37
N CYS A 33 -5.83 15.23 -4.54
CA CYS A 33 -4.74 14.63 -5.30
C CYS A 33 -3.45 14.55 -4.48
N ARG A 34 -3.10 15.63 -3.77
CA ARG A 34 -1.93 15.69 -2.90
C ARG A 34 -2.02 14.71 -1.75
N VAL A 35 -3.10 14.72 -0.96
CA VAL A 35 -3.19 13.90 0.26
C VAL A 35 -3.23 12.42 -0.07
N PHE A 36 -3.93 12.03 -1.14
CA PHE A 36 -3.93 10.65 -1.60
C PHE A 36 -2.57 10.22 -2.13
N ARG A 37 -1.89 11.05 -2.95
CA ARG A 37 -0.54 10.74 -3.44
C ARG A 37 0.44 10.56 -2.29
N GLU A 38 0.41 11.49 -1.34
CA GLU A 38 1.32 11.49 -0.20
C GLU A 38 1.03 10.35 0.78
N GLY A 39 -0.22 10.21 1.21
CA GLY A 39 -0.64 9.27 2.25
C GLY A 39 -0.72 7.82 1.79
N LEU A 40 -1.16 7.58 0.55
CA LEU A 40 -1.36 6.22 0.03
C LEU A 40 -0.11 5.67 -0.67
N PHE A 41 0.56 6.47 -1.49
CA PHE A 41 1.70 5.99 -2.30
C PHE A 41 3.05 6.34 -1.68
N LEU A 42 3.32 7.64 -1.47
CA LEU A 42 4.66 8.06 -1.01
C LEU A 42 4.97 7.54 0.39
N ALA A 43 3.97 7.49 1.27
CA ALA A 43 4.15 7.02 2.63
C ALA A 43 4.51 5.52 2.70
N ASP A 44 4.14 4.72 1.69
CA ASP A 44 4.48 3.30 1.58
C ASP A 44 5.79 3.10 0.79
N ASP A 45 5.94 3.76 -0.36
CA ASP A 45 6.98 3.39 -1.32
C ASP A 45 8.30 4.14 -1.18
N LYS A 46 8.27 5.41 -0.75
CA LYS A 46 9.44 6.31 -0.81
C LYS A 46 10.59 5.76 0.05
N PRO A 47 11.73 5.32 -0.53
CA PRO A 47 12.86 4.83 0.26
C PRO A 47 13.44 5.93 1.15
N GLY A 48 13.92 5.57 2.34
CA GLY A 48 14.59 6.52 3.25
C GLY A 48 13.69 7.57 3.91
N LEU A 49 12.38 7.61 3.62
CA LEU A 49 11.45 8.49 4.31
C LEU A 49 11.33 8.08 5.79
N PRO A 50 11.63 8.99 6.76
CA PRO A 50 11.54 8.68 8.18
C PRO A 50 10.14 8.20 8.58
N ALA A 51 10.08 7.26 9.52
CA ALA A 51 8.83 6.64 9.90
C ALA A 51 7.82 7.62 10.55
N PHE A 52 8.31 8.64 11.24
CA PHE A 52 7.46 9.72 11.74
C PHE A 52 6.82 10.53 10.60
N GLU A 53 7.59 10.91 9.57
CA GLU A 53 7.08 11.63 8.39
C GLU A 53 6.07 10.79 7.60
N ARG A 54 6.29 9.47 7.55
CA ARG A 54 5.32 8.50 7.03
C ARG A 54 4.00 8.54 7.81
N CYS A 55 4.04 8.59 9.13
CA CYS A 55 2.82 8.67 9.95
C CYS A 55 2.09 9.99 9.72
N LYS A 56 2.80 11.13 9.63
CA LYS A 56 2.18 12.42 9.31
C LYS A 56 1.41 12.40 7.99
N LYS A 57 1.99 11.82 6.94
CA LYS A 57 1.34 11.72 5.62
C LYS A 57 0.07 10.86 5.67
N ARG A 58 0.09 9.78 6.47
CA ARG A 58 -1.09 8.93 6.69
C ARG A 58 -2.18 9.64 7.49
N LEU A 59 -1.79 10.33 8.55
CA LEU A 59 -2.70 11.10 9.37
C LEU A 59 -3.41 12.17 8.53
N ALA A 60 -2.68 12.90 7.70
CA ALA A 60 -3.28 13.90 6.80
C ALA A 60 -4.35 13.29 5.88
N LEU A 61 -4.13 12.07 5.36
CA LEU A 61 -5.13 11.37 4.55
C LEU A 61 -6.35 10.97 5.37
N ILE A 62 -6.17 10.48 6.59
CA ILE A 62 -7.28 10.14 7.50
C ILE A 62 -8.09 11.39 7.85
N GLU A 63 -7.42 12.49 8.21
CA GLU A 63 -8.07 13.78 8.51
C GLU A 63 -8.85 14.31 7.31
N TRP A 64 -8.35 14.12 6.09
CA TRP A 64 -9.08 14.48 4.88
C TRP A 64 -10.31 13.58 4.67
N LEU A 65 -10.19 12.26 4.88
CA LEU A 65 -11.30 11.31 4.78
C LEU A 65 -12.40 11.53 5.82
N ASP A 66 -12.02 11.95 7.03
CA ASP A 66 -12.95 12.21 8.14
C ASP A 66 -13.56 13.63 8.03
N ARG A 67 -13.08 14.48 7.11
CA ARG A 67 -13.54 15.87 6.96
C ARG A 67 -15.01 15.90 6.52
N GLY A 68 -15.86 16.41 7.41
CA GLY A 68 -17.30 16.56 7.13
C GLY A 68 -18.10 15.27 7.23
N VAL A 69 -17.51 14.19 7.75
CA VAL A 69 -18.20 12.92 8.01
C VAL A 69 -18.67 12.92 9.46
N ASP A 70 -19.99 12.96 9.67
CA ASP A 70 -20.60 12.80 11.00
C ASP A 70 -21.00 11.35 11.24
N PHE A 71 -20.19 10.61 12.00
CA PHE A 71 -20.47 9.21 12.35
C PHE A 71 -21.60 9.05 13.38
N GLY A 72 -22.04 10.14 14.02
CA GLY A 72 -23.12 10.14 15.01
C GLY A 72 -24.52 10.30 14.41
N VAL A 73 -24.64 10.41 13.08
CA VAL A 73 -25.91 10.67 12.40
C VAL A 73 -26.77 9.41 12.26
N PHE A 74 -28.09 9.55 12.43
CA PHE A 74 -29.08 8.53 12.12
C PHE A 74 -30.09 9.06 11.06
N PRO A 75 -30.38 8.33 9.98
CA PRO A 75 -29.82 7.02 9.64
C PRO A 75 -28.33 7.09 9.29
N PRO A 76 -27.55 6.03 9.56
CA PRO A 76 -26.13 6.01 9.23
C PRO A 76 -25.93 6.14 7.72
N PHE A 77 -24.71 6.51 7.31
CA PHE A 77 -24.35 6.55 5.90
C PHE A 77 -24.68 5.20 5.23
N GLY A 78 -25.32 5.27 4.06
CA GLY A 78 -25.70 4.10 3.29
C GLY A 78 -24.50 3.46 2.57
N GLY A 79 -24.70 3.03 1.33
CA GLY A 79 -23.64 2.32 0.58
C GLY A 79 -22.41 3.15 0.21
N LYS A 80 -22.45 4.48 0.39
CA LYS A 80 -21.35 5.39 0.04
C LYS A 80 -21.08 6.45 1.10
N ILE A 81 -19.81 6.75 1.32
CA ILE A 81 -19.30 7.83 2.17
C ILE A 81 -18.35 8.65 1.31
N MET A 82 -18.56 9.98 1.22
CA MET A 82 -17.71 10.88 0.41
C MET A 82 -17.54 10.44 -1.06
N GLY A 83 -18.56 9.80 -1.64
CA GLY A 83 -18.52 9.26 -3.00
C GLY A 83 -17.84 7.89 -3.15
N PHE A 84 -17.07 7.45 -2.15
CA PHE A 84 -16.48 6.11 -2.09
C PHE A 84 -17.51 5.08 -1.65
N SER A 85 -17.34 3.81 -2.07
CA SER A 85 -18.09 2.73 -1.45
C SER A 85 -17.70 2.61 0.02
N HIS A 86 -18.66 2.30 0.89
CA HIS A 86 -18.42 2.13 2.32
C HIS A 86 -17.23 1.20 2.61
N ILE A 87 -17.11 0.09 1.87
CA ILE A 87 -16.02 -0.87 2.00
C ILE A 87 -14.65 -0.24 1.69
N LEU A 88 -14.58 0.57 0.63
CA LEU A 88 -13.33 1.23 0.23
C LEU A 88 -12.92 2.30 1.24
N TYR A 89 -13.90 3.08 1.73
CA TYR A 89 -13.68 4.08 2.77
C TYR A 89 -13.08 3.46 4.04
N GLU A 90 -13.74 2.44 4.59
CA GLU A 90 -13.29 1.71 5.78
C GLU A 90 -11.93 1.03 5.56
N GLY A 91 -11.74 0.43 4.39
CA GLY A 91 -10.48 -0.24 4.03
C GLY A 91 -9.30 0.73 3.96
N LEU A 92 -9.50 1.91 3.35
CA LEU A 92 -8.47 2.95 3.29
C LEU A 92 -8.14 3.44 4.70
N ARG A 93 -9.15 3.82 5.48
CA ARG A 93 -9.00 4.36 6.83
C ARG A 93 -8.29 3.37 7.76
N THR A 94 -8.82 2.16 7.87
CA THR A 94 -8.28 1.09 8.74
C THR A 94 -6.86 0.71 8.35
N SER A 95 -6.55 0.63 7.05
CA SER A 95 -5.20 0.29 6.57
C SER A 95 -4.16 1.33 7.00
N GLN A 96 -4.48 2.62 6.92
CA GLN A 96 -3.56 3.67 7.35
C GLN A 96 -3.39 3.70 8.87
N GLU A 97 -4.48 3.57 9.62
CA GLU A 97 -4.44 3.50 11.09
C GLU A 97 -3.63 2.29 11.57
N ALA A 98 -3.86 1.10 11.00
CA ALA A 98 -3.12 -0.11 11.36
C ALA A 98 -1.61 0.06 11.15
N LYS A 99 -1.19 0.67 10.03
CA LYS A 99 0.23 0.95 9.76
C LYS A 99 0.83 1.95 10.76
N MET A 100 0.05 2.93 11.20
CA MET A 100 0.47 3.86 12.25
C MET A 100 0.59 3.17 13.62
N TYR A 101 -0.37 2.32 13.99
CA TYR A 101 -0.30 1.54 15.24
C TYR A 101 0.89 0.59 15.26
N LEU A 102 1.17 -0.09 14.15
CA LEU A 102 2.34 -0.96 14.01
C LEU A 102 3.65 -0.21 14.26
N TYR A 103 3.73 1.07 13.87
CA TYR A 103 4.91 1.89 14.17
C TYR A 103 5.06 2.21 15.66
N VAL A 104 3.97 2.36 16.40
CA VAL A 104 4.01 2.57 17.85
C VAL A 104 4.40 1.29 18.59
N ILE A 105 3.92 0.14 18.11
CA ILE A 105 4.13 -1.17 18.75
C ILE A 105 5.52 -1.73 18.45
N ALA A 106 5.99 -1.60 17.21
CA ALA A 106 7.35 -1.99 16.85
C ALA A 106 8.32 -0.94 17.37
N ASN A 107 9.30 -1.36 18.18
CA ASN A 107 10.37 -0.49 18.70
C ASN A 107 10.82 0.50 17.61
N ALA A 108 10.58 1.79 17.82
CA ALA A 108 10.69 2.84 16.81
C ALA A 108 11.98 2.68 15.98
N GLY A 109 11.84 2.22 14.73
CA GLY A 109 12.96 1.97 13.80
C GLY A 109 13.15 0.51 13.34
N THR A 110 12.53 -0.48 13.99
CA THR A 110 12.58 -1.88 13.51
C THR A 110 11.47 -2.24 12.52
N TYR A 111 10.46 -1.36 12.41
CA TYR A 111 9.33 -1.57 11.52
C TYR A 111 9.68 -1.27 10.05
N CYS A 112 9.65 -2.30 9.22
CA CYS A 112 9.66 -2.17 7.77
C CYS A 112 8.22 -2.05 7.26
N VAL A 113 7.83 -0.85 6.81
CA VAL A 113 6.49 -0.56 6.24
C VAL A 113 6.15 -1.42 5.01
N ARG A 114 7.17 -2.00 4.34
CA ARG A 114 6.97 -2.93 3.22
C ARG A 114 6.66 -4.36 3.66
N ALA A 115 6.80 -4.71 4.94
CA ALA A 115 6.50 -6.04 5.44
C ALA A 115 4.98 -6.36 5.49
N PRO A 116 4.07 -5.43 5.87
CA PRO A 116 2.63 -5.68 5.82
C PRO A 116 1.97 -5.41 4.46
N ASN A 117 2.73 -5.15 3.39
CA ASN A 117 2.14 -4.98 2.06
C ASN A 117 2.03 -6.33 1.32
N THR A 118 1.01 -6.49 0.49
CA THR A 118 0.85 -7.70 -0.35
C THR A 118 1.91 -7.76 -1.45
N LEU A 119 2.56 -6.63 -1.78
CA LEU A 119 3.58 -6.54 -2.81
C LEU A 119 4.74 -7.51 -2.59
N CYS A 120 5.15 -7.77 -1.35
CA CYS A 120 6.17 -8.78 -1.05
C CYS A 120 5.70 -10.19 -1.47
N SER A 121 4.46 -10.55 -1.10
CA SER A 121 3.83 -11.82 -1.50
C SER A 121 3.62 -11.90 -3.01
N GLU A 122 3.15 -10.83 -3.65
CA GLU A 122 2.95 -10.76 -5.10
C GLU A 122 4.27 -10.88 -5.87
N SER A 123 5.32 -10.21 -5.41
CA SER A 123 6.66 -10.31 -6.01
C SER A 123 7.25 -11.71 -5.83
N PHE A 124 6.99 -12.34 -4.68
CA PHE A 124 7.38 -13.71 -4.41
C PHE A 124 6.67 -14.70 -5.36
N PHE A 125 5.36 -14.57 -5.52
CA PHE A 125 4.60 -15.38 -6.47
C PHE A 125 4.99 -15.09 -7.92
N GLY A 126 5.26 -13.84 -8.30
CA GLY A 126 5.78 -13.49 -9.62
C GLY A 126 7.14 -14.13 -9.89
N SER A 127 8.05 -14.09 -8.92
CA SER A 127 9.36 -14.75 -9.02
C SER A 127 9.23 -16.27 -9.15
N MET A 128 8.23 -16.86 -8.50
CA MET A 128 7.89 -18.28 -8.67
C MET A 128 7.34 -18.56 -10.08
N GLN A 129 6.45 -17.72 -10.62
CA GLN A 129 5.94 -17.87 -11.98
C GLN A 129 7.05 -17.83 -13.03
N ASP A 130 8.08 -17.00 -12.84
CA ASP A 130 9.25 -16.94 -13.72
C ASP A 130 10.09 -18.24 -13.69
N MET A 131 9.97 -19.02 -12.61
CA MET A 131 10.63 -20.32 -12.46
C MET A 131 9.80 -21.49 -12.99
N ASP A 132 8.61 -21.24 -13.55
CA ASP A 132 7.77 -22.27 -14.14
C ASP A 132 8.46 -22.89 -15.38
N PRO A 133 8.86 -24.16 -15.33
CA PRO A 133 9.57 -24.81 -16.43
C PRO A 133 8.69 -24.99 -17.67
N TRP A 134 7.37 -24.86 -17.55
CA TRP A 134 6.42 -25.01 -18.66
C TRP A 134 5.96 -23.67 -19.24
N GLY A 135 6.36 -22.54 -18.65
CA GLY A 135 6.03 -21.19 -19.14
C GLY A 135 4.53 -20.87 -19.15
N GLN A 136 3.73 -21.57 -18.35
CA GLN A 136 2.28 -21.33 -18.22
C GLN A 136 1.96 -20.27 -17.16
N GLY A 137 2.95 -19.89 -16.35
CA GLY A 137 2.80 -18.91 -15.28
C GLY A 137 1.95 -19.44 -14.12
N ILE A 138 1.80 -20.76 -14.01
CA ILE A 138 1.02 -21.40 -12.94
C ILE A 138 1.80 -22.61 -12.43
N LEU A 139 2.45 -22.45 -11.28
CA LEU A 139 3.04 -23.57 -10.56
C LEU A 139 1.95 -24.35 -9.81
N SER A 140 2.00 -25.68 -9.91
CA SER A 140 1.20 -26.54 -9.04
C SER A 140 1.63 -26.37 -7.57
N SER A 141 0.73 -26.68 -6.63
CA SER A 141 1.03 -26.63 -5.19
C SER A 141 2.26 -27.46 -4.81
N ASP A 142 2.47 -28.60 -5.48
CA ASP A 142 3.67 -29.43 -5.31
C ASP A 142 4.93 -28.77 -5.87
N GLY A 143 4.83 -28.05 -6.98
CA GLY A 143 5.93 -27.25 -7.55
C GLY A 143 6.38 -26.14 -6.61
N VAL A 144 5.44 -25.37 -6.05
CA VAL A 144 5.71 -24.33 -5.04
C VAL A 144 6.44 -24.92 -3.82
N ARG A 145 5.98 -26.08 -3.33
CA ARG A 145 6.60 -26.76 -2.18
C ARG A 145 8.04 -27.18 -2.47
N LYS A 146 8.31 -27.72 -3.66
CA LYS A 146 9.67 -28.14 -4.06
C LYS A 146 10.63 -26.95 -4.12
N HIS A 147 10.20 -25.84 -4.73
CA HIS A 147 11.02 -24.62 -4.79
C HIS A 147 11.29 -24.00 -3.41
N LEU A 148 10.31 -24.02 -2.51
CA LEU A 148 10.50 -23.57 -1.13
C LEU A 148 11.59 -24.38 -0.42
N ILE A 149 11.56 -25.72 -0.55
CA ILE A 149 12.56 -26.61 0.04
C ILE A 149 13.95 -26.29 -0.52
N ASP A 150 14.09 -26.16 -1.84
CA ASP A 150 15.36 -25.80 -2.49
C ASP A 150 15.90 -24.44 -2.00
N PHE A 151 15.02 -23.46 -1.82
CA PHE A 151 15.39 -22.14 -1.29
C PHE A 151 15.90 -22.20 0.16
N THR A 152 15.23 -22.96 1.04
CA THR A 152 15.71 -23.20 2.42
C THR A 152 17.04 -23.90 2.46
N VAL A 153 17.27 -24.91 1.60
CA VAL A 153 18.54 -25.65 1.54
C VAL A 153 19.69 -24.73 1.12
N ILE A 154 19.50 -23.91 0.09
CA ILE A 154 20.51 -22.94 -0.38
C ILE A 154 20.83 -21.91 0.70
N THR A 155 19.81 -21.43 1.42
CA THR A 155 20.00 -20.43 2.49
C THR A 155 20.74 -21.02 3.69
N SER A 156 20.46 -22.29 4.02
CA SER A 156 21.15 -23.03 5.09
C SER A 156 22.64 -23.24 4.77
N MET A 157 22.96 -23.64 3.54
CA MET A 157 24.34 -23.83 3.07
C MET A 157 25.15 -22.52 3.04
N LYS A 158 24.51 -21.39 2.73
CA LYS A 158 25.18 -20.07 2.76
C LYS A 158 25.46 -19.54 4.16
N MET A 159 24.71 -19.98 5.18
CA MET A 159 24.98 -19.62 6.57
C MET A 159 26.09 -20.46 7.19
N GLU A 160 26.28 -21.70 6.73
CA GLU A 160 27.39 -22.57 7.17
C GLU A 160 28.74 -22.14 6.57
N ASN A 161 28.76 -21.63 5.33
CA ASN A 161 30.00 -21.17 4.67
C ASN A 161 30.46 -19.75 5.08
N ASN A 162 29.71 -19.05 5.93
CA ASN A 162 30.05 -17.71 6.44
C ASN A 162 30.42 -17.73 7.94
N ARG A 163 30.74 -18.90 8.49
CA ARG A 163 31.40 -19.08 9.79
C ARG A 163 32.84 -19.52 9.58
#